data_AF-A0A2S5DMA3-F1
#
_entry.id   AF-A0A2S5DMA3-F1
#
_cell.length_a   1.000
_cell.length_b   1.000
_cell.length_c   1.000
_cell.angle_alpha   90.00
_cell.angle_beta   90.00
_cell.angle_gamma   90.00
#
_symmetry.space_group_name_H-M   'P 1'
#
loop_
_entity.id
_entity.type
_entity.pdbx_description
1 polymer ?
#
loop_
_entity_poly.entity_id
_entity_poly.type
_entity_poly.pdbx_seq_one_letter_code
_entity_poly.pdbx_strand_id
1 'polypeptide(L)'
;MTTEINGLITESALQTGWRFEAIFHLGAMSPDESLPTALEDALDEEIPDIAVAVGISRRKSLDLDKDEFFEHVRRKHTFGFLVQVATPVRAYTGDGDSYFCSWGHYRTHWLYGDDLASLMPKIEAWVNDCCADDRKASNGNVNGVENHVQPS
;
A
#
# COMPACT_ATOMS: atom_id res chain seq x y z
N MET A 1 23.01 2.89 -12.94
CA MET A 1 22.01 3.96 -12.76
C MET A 1 20.82 3.48 -11.93
N THR A 2 20.30 2.26 -12.15
CA THR A 2 19.22 1.64 -11.34
C THR A 2 19.61 1.36 -9.88
N THR A 3 20.84 0.94 -9.60
CA THR A 3 21.27 0.59 -8.23
C THR A 3 21.27 1.79 -7.27
N GLU A 4 21.61 2.97 -7.77
CA GLU A 4 21.70 4.20 -6.97
C GLU A 4 20.31 4.74 -6.63
N ILE A 5 19.40 4.75 -7.61
CA ILE A 5 17.98 5.09 -7.40
C ILE A 5 17.33 4.09 -6.44
N ASN A 6 17.58 2.79 -6.61
CA ASN A 6 17.05 1.76 -5.70
C ASN A 6 17.61 1.92 -4.28
N GLY A 7 18.87 2.34 -4.14
CA GLY A 7 19.49 2.69 -2.86
C GLY A 7 18.77 3.85 -2.18
N LEU A 8 18.54 4.95 -2.92
CA LEU A 8 17.82 6.12 -2.41
C LEU A 8 16.37 5.81 -2.01
N ILE A 9 15.66 5.00 -2.80
CA ILE A 9 14.30 4.53 -2.47
C ILE A 9 14.34 3.71 -1.18
N THR A 10 15.33 2.82 -1.04
CA THR A 10 15.47 1.97 0.16
C THR A 10 15.82 2.78 1.40
N GLU A 11 16.75 3.73 1.29
CA GLU A 11 17.13 4.61 2.40
C GLU A 11 15.96 5.50 2.83
N SER A 12 15.25 6.10 1.87
CA SER A 12 14.03 6.87 2.16
C SER A 12 12.99 6.00 2.87
N ALA A 13 12.79 4.76 2.41
CA ALA A 13 11.86 3.82 3.03
C ALA A 13 12.24 3.46 4.48
N LEU A 14 13.53 3.33 4.77
CA LEU A 14 14.01 3.09 6.14
C LEU A 14 13.77 4.30 7.04
N GLN A 15 13.86 5.52 6.51
CA GLN A 15 13.63 6.75 7.27
C GLN A 15 12.14 7.01 7.52
N THR A 16 11.29 6.81 6.52
CA THR A 16 9.84 7.09 6.61
C THR A 16 9.04 5.90 7.13
N GLY A 17 9.58 4.69 7.04
CA GLY A 17 8.88 3.45 7.35
C GLY A 17 7.87 3.00 6.28
N TRP A 18 7.89 3.62 5.10
CA TRP A 18 7.05 3.27 3.94
C TRP A 18 7.69 3.71 2.61
N ARG A 19 7.28 3.13 1.48
CA ARG A 19 7.75 3.57 0.14
C ARG A 19 6.67 3.48 -0.92
N PHE A 20 6.84 4.22 -2.01
CA PHE A 20 6.05 4.02 -3.22
C PHE A 20 6.54 2.78 -3.99
N GLU A 21 5.60 1.93 -4.39
CA GLU A 21 5.84 0.81 -5.33
C GLU A 21 5.44 1.21 -6.75
N ALA A 22 4.35 1.99 -6.88
CA ALA A 22 3.85 2.49 -8.16
C ALA A 22 3.28 3.91 -8.01
N ILE A 23 3.42 4.73 -9.05
CA ILE A 23 2.83 6.06 -9.16
C ILE A 23 2.30 6.25 -10.58
N PHE A 24 0.99 6.42 -10.71
CA PHE A 24 0.30 6.68 -11.96
C PHE A 24 -0.44 8.01 -11.90
N HIS A 25 -0.26 8.86 -12.92
CA HIS A 25 -1.05 10.09 -13.06
C HIS A 25 -2.19 9.83 -14.04
N LEU A 26 -3.39 9.58 -13.51
CA LEU A 26 -4.54 9.09 -14.30
C LEU A 26 -4.95 10.08 -15.39
N GLY A 27 -4.87 11.39 -15.13
CA GLY A 27 -5.19 12.41 -16.13
C GLY A 27 -4.24 12.44 -17.33
N ALA A 28 -2.99 12.00 -17.16
CA ALA A 28 -2.00 11.96 -18.25
C ALA A 28 -2.02 10.63 -19.02
N MET A 29 -2.58 9.58 -18.41
CA MET A 29 -2.60 8.21 -18.94
C MET A 29 -3.94 7.83 -19.57
N SER A 30 -5.01 8.59 -19.31
CA SER A 30 -6.36 8.31 -19.81
C SER A 30 -6.68 8.61 -21.30
N PRO A 31 -5.90 9.36 -22.11
CA PRO A 31 -6.36 9.77 -23.44
C PRO A 31 -5.95 8.86 -24.62
N ASP A 32 -5.02 7.92 -24.47
CA ASP A 32 -4.54 7.08 -25.59
C ASP A 32 -4.99 5.61 -25.50
N GLU A 33 -5.15 4.95 -26.65
CA GLU A 33 -5.55 3.54 -26.76
C GLU A 33 -4.48 2.55 -26.23
N SER A 34 -3.27 3.01 -25.92
CA SER A 34 -2.22 2.18 -25.31
C SER A 34 -1.87 2.69 -23.92
N LEU A 35 -2.30 1.96 -22.90
CA LEU A 35 -1.92 2.22 -21.52
C LEU A 35 -0.45 1.80 -21.31
N PRO A 36 0.27 2.44 -20.37
CA PRO A 36 1.57 1.92 -19.95
C PRO A 36 1.42 0.49 -19.42
N THR A 37 2.29 -0.43 -19.84
CA THR A 37 2.26 -1.84 -19.40
C THR A 37 2.18 -1.98 -17.89
N ALA A 38 2.93 -1.16 -17.13
CA ALA A 38 2.87 -1.20 -15.67
C ALA A 38 1.48 -0.89 -15.09
N LEU A 39 0.70 0.00 -15.72
CA LEU A 39 -0.67 0.27 -15.31
C LEU A 39 -1.62 -0.84 -15.77
N GLU A 40 -1.40 -1.42 -16.95
CA GLU A 40 -2.16 -2.57 -17.42
C GLU A 40 -2.02 -3.77 -16.49
N ASP A 41 -0.77 -4.11 -16.14
CA ASP A 41 -0.44 -5.21 -15.22
C ASP A 41 -1.08 -4.98 -13.84
N ALA A 42 -0.94 -3.76 -13.30
CA ALA A 42 -1.55 -3.40 -12.02
C ALA A 42 -3.08 -3.53 -12.05
N LEU A 43 -3.73 -3.12 -13.14
CA LEU A 43 -5.17 -3.27 -13.30
C LEU A 43 -5.57 -4.75 -13.48
N ASP A 44 -4.81 -5.55 -14.23
CA ASP A 44 -5.11 -6.99 -14.37
C ASP A 44 -5.01 -7.74 -13.04
N GLU A 45 -4.07 -7.37 -12.19
CA GLU A 45 -3.81 -8.05 -10.92
C GLU A 45 -4.69 -7.53 -9.77
N GLU A 46 -4.94 -6.22 -9.71
CA GLU A 46 -5.46 -5.54 -8.52
C GLU A 46 -6.62 -4.57 -8.79
N ILE A 47 -7.38 -4.72 -9.90
CA ILE A 47 -8.51 -3.82 -10.22
C ILE A 47 -9.47 -3.58 -9.04
N PRO A 48 -9.84 -4.56 -8.19
CA PRO A 48 -10.82 -4.31 -7.15
C PRO A 48 -10.32 -3.37 -6.06
N ASP A 49 -9.02 -3.37 -5.79
CA ASP A 49 -8.37 -2.52 -4.79
C ASP A 49 -8.08 -1.13 -5.37
N ILE A 50 -7.60 -1.06 -6.61
CA ILE A 50 -7.41 0.20 -7.35
C ILE A 50 -8.75 0.95 -7.50
N ALA A 51 -9.82 0.24 -7.87
CA ALA A 51 -11.16 0.79 -7.98
C ALA A 51 -11.65 1.39 -6.65
N VAL A 52 -11.40 0.70 -5.53
CA VAL A 52 -11.74 1.22 -4.20
C VAL A 52 -10.95 2.48 -3.88
N ALA A 53 -9.66 2.53 -4.22
CA ALA A 53 -8.82 3.70 -4.01
C ALA A 53 -9.39 4.95 -4.69
N VAL A 54 -9.94 4.81 -5.91
CA VAL A 54 -10.56 5.91 -6.67
C VAL A 54 -12.02 6.19 -6.29
N GLY A 55 -12.55 5.52 -5.26
CA GLY A 55 -13.89 5.78 -4.71
C GLY A 55 -15.01 4.89 -5.26
N ILE A 56 -14.70 3.82 -5.99
CA ILE A 56 -15.69 2.81 -6.38
C ILE A 56 -15.94 1.89 -5.19
N SER A 57 -17.21 1.70 -4.81
CA SER A 57 -17.54 0.83 -3.68
C SER A 57 -17.03 -0.61 -3.88
N ARG A 58 -16.52 -1.26 -2.82
CA ARG A 58 -16.01 -2.64 -2.88
C ARG A 58 -16.95 -3.63 -3.57
N ARG A 59 -18.26 -3.50 -3.37
CA ARG A 59 -19.25 -4.37 -4.03
C ARG A 59 -19.23 -4.24 -5.55
N LYS A 60 -19.06 -3.02 -6.08
CA LYS A 60 -19.00 -2.78 -7.53
C LYS A 60 -17.63 -3.13 -8.11
N SER A 61 -16.57 -3.09 -7.31
CA SER A 61 -15.22 -3.31 -7.83
C SER A 61 -14.88 -4.77 -8.10
N LEU A 62 -15.69 -5.73 -7.60
CA LEU A 62 -15.48 -7.16 -7.82
C LEU A 62 -15.82 -7.62 -9.25
N ASP A 63 -16.75 -6.92 -9.91
CA ASP A 63 -17.22 -7.25 -11.27
C ASP A 63 -16.75 -6.22 -12.30
N LEU A 64 -15.89 -5.27 -11.89
CA LEU A 64 -15.45 -4.14 -12.71
C LEU A 64 -14.36 -4.59 -13.70
N ASP A 65 -14.47 -4.18 -14.96
CA ASP A 65 -13.41 -4.31 -15.94
C ASP A 65 -12.63 -3.00 -16.16
N LYS A 66 -11.56 -3.05 -16.97
CA LYS A 66 -10.72 -1.88 -17.26
C LYS A 66 -11.49 -0.77 -17.94
N ASP A 67 -12.37 -1.08 -18.88
CA ASP A 67 -13.11 -0.08 -19.65
C ASP A 67 -14.09 0.68 -18.75
N GLU A 68 -14.81 -0.06 -17.89
CA GLU A 68 -15.69 0.50 -16.87
C GLU A 68 -14.92 1.35 -15.84
N PHE A 69 -13.73 0.90 -15.43
CA PHE A 69 -12.84 1.68 -14.56
C PHE A 69 -12.48 3.03 -15.20
N PHE A 70 -12.00 3.03 -16.45
CA PHE A 70 -11.64 4.28 -17.13
C PHE A 70 -12.84 5.16 -17.44
N GLU A 71 -14.01 4.58 -17.74
CA GLU A 71 -15.25 5.35 -17.84
C GLU A 71 -15.56 6.06 -16.52
N HIS A 72 -15.42 5.36 -15.39
CA HIS A 72 -15.63 5.94 -14.07
C HIS A 72 -14.66 7.11 -13.81
N VAL A 73 -13.37 6.89 -14.04
CA VAL A 73 -12.31 7.90 -13.88
C VAL A 73 -12.64 9.15 -14.69
N ARG A 74 -13.01 8.99 -15.96
CA ARG A 74 -13.40 10.10 -16.84
C ARG A 74 -14.64 10.83 -16.35
N ARG A 75 -15.70 10.10 -15.99
CA ARG A 75 -16.98 10.68 -15.55
C ARG A 75 -16.92 11.39 -14.21
N LYS A 76 -16.01 10.97 -13.33
CA LYS A 76 -15.82 11.56 -12.00
C LYS A 76 -14.72 12.60 -11.95
N HIS A 77 -14.04 12.87 -13.08
CA HIS A 77 -12.88 13.77 -13.16
C HIS A 77 -11.76 13.37 -12.19
N THR A 78 -11.55 12.06 -12.01
CA THR A 78 -10.56 11.48 -11.11
C THR A 78 -9.18 11.46 -11.76
N PHE A 79 -8.61 12.64 -12.01
CA PHE A 79 -7.42 12.80 -12.85
C PHE A 79 -6.10 12.99 -12.09
N GLY A 80 -6.12 12.83 -10.77
CA GLY A 80 -4.94 12.93 -9.93
C GLY A 80 -4.01 11.69 -9.98
N PHE A 81 -3.39 11.43 -8.85
CA PHE A 81 -2.41 10.36 -8.66
C PHE A 81 -3.04 9.13 -8.02
N LEU A 82 -2.85 7.99 -8.67
CA LEU A 82 -3.05 6.66 -8.12
C LEU A 82 -1.68 6.10 -7.72
N VAL A 83 -1.51 5.75 -6.45
CA VAL A 83 -0.23 5.26 -5.92
C VAL A 83 -0.42 3.94 -5.19
N GLN A 84 0.55 3.04 -5.34
CA GLN A 84 0.70 1.89 -4.48
C GLN A 84 1.79 2.17 -3.47
N VAL A 85 1.50 1.94 -2.20
CA VAL A 85 2.41 2.22 -1.10
C VAL A 85 2.65 0.96 -0.30
N ALA A 86 3.89 0.75 0.11
CA ALA A 86 4.30 -0.39 0.94
C ALA A 86 4.79 0.05 2.32
N THR A 87 4.46 -0.73 3.35
CA THR A 87 5.06 -0.63 4.69
C THR A 87 5.48 -2.02 5.17
N PRO A 88 6.66 -2.19 5.78
CA PRO A 88 7.08 -3.49 6.28
C PRO A 88 6.19 -3.90 7.46
N VAL A 89 6.06 -5.20 7.66
CA VAL A 89 5.46 -5.75 8.88
C VAL A 89 6.49 -5.67 10.00
N ARG A 90 6.08 -5.13 11.15
CA ARG A 90 6.90 -4.92 12.33
C ARG A 90 6.61 -5.97 13.39
N ALA A 91 7.66 -6.52 13.98
CA ALA A 91 7.57 -7.39 15.15
C ALA A 91 8.08 -6.63 16.37
N TYR A 92 7.16 -6.18 17.22
CA TYR A 92 7.49 -5.36 18.39
C TYR A 92 8.03 -6.19 19.55
N THR A 93 9.00 -5.64 20.28
CA THR A 93 9.54 -6.27 21.49
C THR A 93 8.85 -5.69 22.72
N GLY A 94 7.98 -6.50 23.35
CA GLY A 94 7.43 -6.31 24.71
C GLY A 94 7.07 -4.87 25.11
N ASP A 95 8.02 -4.18 25.74
CA ASP A 95 7.77 -3.02 26.59
C ASP A 95 8.20 -1.66 25.99
N GLY A 96 8.45 -1.57 24.68
CA GLY A 96 8.87 -0.32 24.05
C GLY A 96 8.49 -0.16 22.58
N ASP A 97 8.98 0.93 21.97
CA ASP A 97 8.82 1.21 20.54
C ASP A 97 9.86 0.52 19.64
N SER A 98 10.68 -0.35 20.23
CA SER A 98 11.63 -1.19 19.50
C SER A 98 10.91 -2.29 18.74
N TYR A 99 11.30 -2.48 17.48
CA TYR A 99 10.77 -3.55 16.63
C TYR A 99 11.84 -4.10 15.68
N PHE A 100 11.62 -5.32 15.22
CA PHE A 100 12.32 -5.91 14.09
C PHE A 100 11.43 -5.82 12.84
N CYS A 101 12.01 -5.52 11.69
CA CYS A 101 11.29 -5.59 10.42
C CYS A 101 12.24 -5.93 9.27
N SER A 102 11.69 -6.45 8.18
CA SER A 102 12.41 -6.60 6.92
C SER A 102 11.50 -6.21 5.76
N TRP A 103 12.09 -5.71 4.68
CA TRP A 103 11.38 -5.44 3.43
C TRP A 103 11.12 -6.71 2.59
N GLY A 104 11.47 -7.90 3.12
CA GLY A 104 11.05 -9.17 2.54
C GLY A 104 9.61 -9.55 2.91
N HIS A 105 9.01 -8.88 3.90
CA HIS A 105 7.63 -9.08 4.30
C HIS A 105 6.96 -7.74 4.61
N TYR A 106 6.08 -7.30 3.71
CA TYR A 106 5.42 -6.00 3.76
C TYR A 106 3.96 -6.10 3.31
N ARG A 107 3.19 -5.07 3.65
CA ARG A 107 1.83 -4.85 3.14
C ARG A 107 1.88 -3.77 2.08
N THR A 108 1.00 -3.87 1.08
CA THR A 108 0.76 -2.84 0.08
C THR A 108 -0.66 -2.28 0.21
N HIS A 109 -0.87 -1.05 -0.26
CA HIS A 109 -2.19 -0.47 -0.38
C HIS A 109 -2.24 0.58 -1.50
N TRP A 110 -3.35 0.58 -2.24
CA TRP A 110 -3.63 1.57 -3.27
C TRP A 110 -4.34 2.79 -2.66
N LEU A 111 -3.83 3.97 -2.99
CA LEU A 111 -4.37 5.25 -2.55
C LEU A 111 -4.53 6.18 -3.75
N TYR A 112 -5.59 6.99 -3.74
CA TYR A 112 -5.79 8.07 -4.70
C TYR A 112 -5.71 9.44 -4.01
N GLY A 113 -5.17 10.44 -4.70
CA GLY A 113 -5.25 11.84 -4.31
C GLY A 113 -5.14 12.76 -5.52
N ASP A 114 -5.76 13.93 -5.46
CA ASP A 114 -5.76 14.89 -6.58
C ASP A 114 -4.35 15.44 -6.86
N ASP A 115 -3.52 15.49 -5.81
CA ASP A 115 -2.10 15.84 -5.86
C ASP A 115 -1.30 15.00 -4.84
N LEU A 116 0.03 15.01 -4.96
CA LEU A 116 0.92 14.26 -4.06
C LEU A 116 0.84 14.75 -2.60
N ALA A 117 0.58 16.03 -2.35
CA ALA A 117 0.48 16.55 -0.99
C ALA A 117 -0.75 15.99 -0.26
N SER A 118 -1.86 15.79 -0.98
CA SER A 118 -3.08 15.18 -0.47
C SER A 118 -2.94 13.69 -0.14
N LEU A 119 -1.94 13.00 -0.71
CA LEU A 119 -1.65 11.59 -0.47
C LEU A 119 -0.88 11.38 0.83
N MET A 120 0.04 12.28 1.18
CA MET A 120 0.88 12.16 2.38
C MET A 120 0.11 11.82 3.67
N PRO A 121 -0.95 12.57 4.07
CA PRO A 121 -1.69 12.24 5.28
C PRO A 121 -2.44 10.91 5.20
N LYS A 122 -2.85 10.47 3.99
CA LYS A 122 -3.52 9.17 3.80
C LYS A 122 -2.54 8.01 3.97
N ILE A 123 -1.33 8.18 3.45
CA ILE A 123 -0.23 7.23 3.60
C ILE A 123 0.12 7.08 5.07
N GLU A 124 0.37 8.20 5.77
CA GLU A 124 0.72 8.19 7.19
C GLU A 124 -0.37 7.55 8.04
N ALA A 125 -1.64 7.85 7.78
CA ALA A 125 -2.76 7.23 8.48
C ALA A 125 -2.77 5.71 8.30
N TRP A 126 -2.67 5.23 7.05
CA TRP A 126 -2.63 3.80 6.76
C TRP A 126 -1.41 3.09 7.37
N VAL A 127 -0.23 3.71 7.33
CA VAL A 127 0.99 3.18 7.95
C VAL A 127 0.85 3.11 9.47
N ASN A 128 0.23 4.11 10.09
CA ASN A 128 -0.03 4.10 11.54
C ASN A 128 -1.01 3.00 11.96
N ASP A 129 -2.07 2.78 11.18
CA ASP A 129 -3.00 1.67 11.41
C ASP A 129 -2.28 0.32 11.30
N CYS A 130 -1.44 0.17 10.27
CA CYS A 130 -0.56 -0.99 10.08
C CYS A 130 0.36 -1.23 11.29
N CYS A 131 1.04 -0.19 11.79
CA CYS A 131 1.87 -0.26 12.99
C CYS A 131 1.08 -0.64 14.24
N ALA A 132 -0.14 -0.12 14.40
CA ALA A 132 -0.99 -0.44 15.53
C ALA A 132 -1.41 -1.92 15.51
N ASP A 133 -1.74 -2.46 14.34
CA ASP A 133 -2.09 -3.86 14.19
C ASP A 133 -0.91 -4.80 14.42
N ASP A 134 0.28 -4.43 13.93
CA ASP A 134 1.53 -5.16 14.18
C ASP A 134 1.86 -5.25 15.67
N ARG A 135 1.66 -4.14 16.40
CA ARG A 135 1.87 -4.08 17.84
C ARG A 135 0.88 -4.99 18.59
N LYS A 136 -0.40 -4.97 18.21
CA LYS A 136 -1.42 -5.89 18.77
C LYS A 136 -1.06 -7.35 18.51
N ALA A 137 -0.67 -7.68 17.28
CA ALA A 137 -0.31 -9.03 16.89
C ALA A 137 0.92 -9.54 17.66
N SER A 138 1.94 -8.68 17.82
CA SER A 138 3.14 -9.00 18.60
C SER A 138 2.82 -9.28 20.07
N ASN A 139 1.99 -8.43 20.69
CA ASN A 139 1.60 -8.58 22.10
C ASN A 139 0.65 -9.77 22.35
N GLY A 140 -0.21 -10.10 21.38
CA GLY A 140 -1.06 -11.28 21.45
C GLY A 140 -0.27 -12.60 21.42
N ASN A 141 0.91 -12.59 20.78
CA ASN A 141 1.76 -13.77 20.65
C ASN A 141 2.59 -14.07 21.92
N VAL A 142 2.85 -13.06 22.76
CA VAL A 142 3.60 -13.22 24.03
C VAL A 142 2.79 -14.01 25.07
N ASN A 143 1.45 -13.93 25.05
CA ASN A 143 0.57 -14.68 25.97
C ASN A 143 0.36 -16.16 25.57
N GLY A 144 0.94 -16.62 24.45
CA GLY A 144 0.82 -18.00 23.96
C GLY A 144 1.98 -18.92 24.35
N VAL A 145 3.00 -18.40 25.06
CA VAL A 145 4.22 -19.15 25.44
C VAL A 145 4.34 -19.24 26.96
N GLU A 146 3.27 -19.65 27.64
CA GLU A 146 3.36 -20.15 29.01
C GLU A 146 2.69 -21.54 29.12
N ASN A 147 3.42 -22.45 29.74
CA ASN A 147 3.08 -23.83 30.10
C ASN A 147 3.38 -24.94 29.08
N HIS A 148 4.66 -25.31 28.98
CA HIS A 148 5.04 -26.72 29.10
C HIS A 148 6.48 -26.85 29.63
N VAL A 149 6.66 -26.56 30.92
CA VAL A 149 7.71 -27.22 31.72
C VAL A 149 6.98 -28.27 32.55
N GLN A 150 6.98 -29.52 32.10
CA GLN A 150 6.63 -30.64 32.97
C GLN A 150 7.86 -30.99 33.81
N PRO A 151 7.78 -30.99 35.15
CA PRO A 151 8.78 -31.61 35.99
C PRO A 151 8.45 -33.08 36.26
N SER A 152 9.52 -33.85 36.49
CA SER A 152 9.65 -35.25 36.94
C SER A 152 9.95 -36.26 35.84
#